data_AF-A0A1R1X7V4-F1
#
_entry.id   AF-A0A1R1X7V4-F1
#
_cell.length_a   1.000
_cell.length_b   1.000
_cell.length_c   1.000
_cell.angle_alpha   90.00
_cell.angle_beta   90.00
_cell.angle_gamma   90.00
#
_symmetry.space_group_name_H-M   'P 1'
#
loop_
_entity.id
_entity.type
_entity.pdbx_description
1 polymer ?
#
loop_
_entity_poly.entity_id
_entity_poly.type
_entity_poly.pdbx_seq_one_letter_code
_entity_poly.pdbx_strand_id
1 'polypeptide(L)'
;RYTNNDGMVICTENKNSQDTCYGDSGGPFVYTGVSPYPLLGVTSFGNSPAALAADPNSDERPACADNDGYGFYTHVYHYIDWIASSTLLDKNSITYSNKDSAPAPSKVTPPSNTITYGEIGNLITSDAAAQKGISAGTSLKHQSGIISMAVVSHILLTLFALF
;
A
#
# COMPACT_ATOMS: atom_id res chain seq x y z
N ARG A 1 -20.17 2.59 18.61
CA ARG A 1 -20.93 3.53 17.75
C ARG A 1 -19.97 4.63 17.33
N TYR A 2 -19.72 4.82 16.03
CA TYR A 2 -18.84 5.88 15.54
C TYR A 2 -19.47 7.27 15.80
N THR A 3 -18.63 8.28 16.05
CA THR A 3 -19.05 9.67 16.36
C THR A 3 -18.35 10.70 15.48
N ASN A 4 -17.04 10.55 15.27
CA ASN A 4 -16.15 11.46 14.54
C ASN A 4 -14.78 10.78 14.31
N ASN A 5 -13.92 11.41 13.51
CA ASN A 5 -12.55 10.95 13.22
C ASN A 5 -11.49 11.51 14.19
N ASP A 6 -11.90 12.06 15.34
CA ASP A 6 -10.98 12.74 16.27
C ASP A 6 -10.24 11.76 17.23
N GLY A 7 -10.63 10.49 17.23
CA GLY A 7 -10.09 9.44 18.08
C GLY A 7 -8.78 8.80 17.59
N MET A 8 -8.34 7.78 18.32
CA MET A 8 -7.16 6.95 18.01
C MET A 8 -7.28 6.10 16.74
N VAL A 9 -8.52 5.89 16.26
CA VAL A 9 -8.84 5.00 15.15
C VAL A 9 -9.74 5.74 14.16
N ILE A 10 -9.42 5.62 12.88
CA ILE A 10 -10.28 6.00 11.76
C ILE A 10 -10.72 4.74 11.00
N CYS A 11 -11.82 4.81 10.27
CA CYS A 11 -12.32 3.68 9.49
C CYS A 11 -12.76 4.09 8.08
N THR A 12 -12.73 3.12 7.16
CA THR A 12 -13.33 3.21 5.83
C THR A 12 -14.37 2.13 5.66
N GLU A 13 -15.50 2.46 5.03
CA GLU A 13 -16.42 1.47 4.45
C GLU A 13 -15.80 0.86 3.18
N ASN A 14 -16.05 -0.42 2.94
CA ASN A 14 -15.62 -1.09 1.72
C ASN A 14 -16.47 -0.66 0.53
N LYS A 15 -15.84 -0.19 -0.56
CA LYS A 15 -16.55 0.28 -1.76
C LYS A 15 -15.87 -0.15 -3.05
N ASN A 16 -16.69 -0.58 -4.01
CA ASN A 16 -16.26 -1.09 -5.32
C ASN A 16 -15.29 -2.28 -5.18
N SER A 17 -15.55 -3.19 -4.23
CA SER A 17 -14.68 -4.33 -3.91
C SER A 17 -13.21 -3.95 -3.62
N GLN A 18 -13.00 -2.82 -2.94
CA GLN A 18 -11.70 -2.40 -2.40
C GLN A 18 -11.73 -2.41 -0.88
N ASP A 19 -10.69 -3.00 -0.30
CA ASP A 19 -10.45 -3.17 1.13
C ASP A 19 -8.95 -3.47 1.33
N THR A 20 -8.46 -3.31 2.56
CA THR A 20 -7.20 -3.94 3.00
C THR A 20 -7.46 -5.38 3.42
N CYS A 21 -6.58 -6.30 3.07
CA CYS A 21 -6.78 -7.73 3.29
C CYS A 21 -5.84 -8.31 4.37
N TYR A 22 -6.07 -9.56 4.77
CA TYR A 22 -5.26 -10.21 5.79
C TYR A 22 -3.80 -10.35 5.32
N GLY A 23 -2.88 -9.74 6.06
CA GLY A 23 -1.47 -9.62 5.69
C GLY A 23 -1.03 -8.16 5.48
N ASP A 24 -1.97 -7.24 5.22
CA ASP A 24 -1.68 -5.81 5.03
C ASP A 24 -1.55 -5.03 6.35
N SER A 25 -1.72 -5.69 7.51
CA SER A 25 -1.59 -5.07 8.83
C SER A 25 -0.20 -4.44 9.02
N GLY A 26 -0.16 -3.18 9.45
CA GLY A 26 1.06 -2.35 9.47
C GLY A 26 1.31 -1.56 8.17
N GLY A 27 0.56 -1.82 7.11
CA GLY A 27 0.63 -1.09 5.84
C GLY A 27 0.12 0.36 5.93
N PRO A 28 0.54 1.23 4.99
CA PRO A 28 0.16 2.65 4.98
C PRO A 28 -1.22 2.89 4.34
N PHE A 29 -2.06 3.67 5.01
CA PHE A 29 -3.30 4.21 4.44
C PHE A 29 -3.13 5.69 4.09
N VAL A 30 -3.14 6.00 2.79
CA VAL A 30 -2.76 7.31 2.24
C VAL A 30 -3.88 7.98 1.45
N TYR A 31 -3.92 9.31 1.44
CA TYR A 31 -4.84 10.06 0.56
C TYR A 31 -4.18 10.39 -0.78
N THR A 32 -4.72 9.84 -1.87
CA THR A 32 -4.14 9.97 -3.22
C THR A 32 -4.58 11.23 -3.98
N GLY A 33 -5.47 12.05 -3.41
CA GLY A 33 -6.00 13.26 -4.08
C GLY A 33 -5.02 14.44 -4.18
N VAL A 34 -3.88 14.39 -3.48
CA VAL A 34 -2.86 15.45 -3.43
C VAL A 34 -1.45 14.86 -3.31
N SER A 35 -0.45 15.51 -3.90
CA SER A 35 0.95 15.17 -3.63
C SER A 35 1.42 15.83 -2.32
N PRO A 36 2.35 15.22 -1.54
CA PRO A 36 2.97 13.90 -1.71
C PRO A 36 2.25 12.77 -0.94
N TYR A 37 0.95 12.58 -1.19
CA TYR A 37 0.12 11.50 -0.63
C TYR A 37 0.18 11.37 0.92
N PRO A 38 -0.47 12.29 1.67
CA PRO A 38 -0.39 12.27 3.13
C PRO A 38 -0.88 10.96 3.74
N LEU A 39 -0.10 10.44 4.68
CA LEU A 39 -0.40 9.24 5.47
C LEU A 39 -1.48 9.56 6.50
N LEU A 40 -2.66 8.99 6.33
CA LEU A 40 -3.80 9.16 7.23
C LEU A 40 -3.78 8.13 8.37
N GLY A 41 -3.39 6.90 8.06
CA GLY A 41 -3.46 5.79 9.00
C GLY A 41 -2.50 4.64 8.74
N VAL A 42 -2.47 3.70 9.68
CA VAL A 42 -1.77 2.42 9.56
C VAL A 42 -2.80 1.29 9.67
N THR A 43 -2.82 0.37 8.71
CA THR A 43 -3.77 -0.75 8.65
C THR A 43 -3.71 -1.59 9.92
N SER A 44 -4.86 -1.78 10.58
CA SER A 44 -4.95 -2.53 11.83
C SER A 44 -5.76 -3.82 11.65
N PHE A 45 -7.08 -3.71 11.52
CA PHE A 45 -8.02 -4.83 11.39
C PHE A 45 -9.24 -4.41 10.57
N GLY A 46 -10.00 -5.38 10.06
CA GLY A 46 -11.25 -5.13 9.34
C GLY A 46 -12.03 -6.42 9.12
N ASN A 47 -13.36 -6.32 9.01
CA ASN A 47 -14.30 -7.41 8.70
C ASN A 47 -15.69 -6.79 8.42
N SER A 48 -16.61 -7.57 7.83
CA SER A 48 -18.04 -7.22 7.78
C SER A 48 -18.82 -7.77 8.98
N PRO A 49 -20.00 -7.23 9.31
CA PRO A 49 -20.89 -7.83 10.31
C PRO A 49 -21.33 -9.25 9.93
N ALA A 50 -21.49 -9.55 8.63
CA ALA A 50 -21.82 -10.88 8.14
C ALA A 50 -20.67 -11.87 8.37
N ALA A 51 -19.43 -11.45 8.11
CA ALA A 51 -18.21 -12.21 8.40
C ALA A 51 -18.08 -12.58 9.89
N LEU A 52 -18.47 -11.68 10.80
CA LEU A 52 -18.48 -11.93 12.25
C LEU A 52 -19.66 -12.81 12.74
N ALA A 53 -20.65 -13.06 11.89
CA ALA A 53 -21.79 -13.94 12.16
C ALA A 53 -21.64 -15.35 11.55
N ALA A 54 -20.52 -15.63 10.89
CA ALA A 54 -20.15 -16.96 10.41
C ALA A 54 -19.89 -17.94 11.57
N ASP A 55 -19.75 -19.24 11.26
CA ASP A 55 -19.52 -20.29 12.27
C ASP A 55 -18.29 -19.96 13.14
N PRO A 56 -18.46 -19.76 14.47
CA PRO A 56 -17.35 -19.41 15.36
C PRO A 56 -16.33 -20.55 15.56
N ASN A 57 -16.60 -21.75 15.02
CA ASN A 57 -15.68 -22.89 15.01
C ASN A 57 -14.89 -23.01 13.69
N SER A 58 -15.09 -22.08 12.74
CA SER A 58 -14.33 -22.05 11.49
C SER A 58 -13.02 -21.30 11.66
N ASP A 59 -11.90 -21.96 11.29
CA ASP A 59 -10.60 -21.32 11.10
C ASP A 59 -10.50 -20.57 9.76
N GLU A 60 -11.53 -20.64 8.90
CA GLU A 60 -11.55 -19.97 7.60
C GLU A 60 -11.69 -18.45 7.78
N ARG A 61 -10.79 -17.70 7.15
CA ARG A 61 -10.86 -16.24 7.12
C ARG A 61 -11.98 -15.81 6.16
N PRO A 62 -12.92 -14.95 6.60
CA PRO A 62 -13.93 -14.36 5.72
C PRO A 62 -13.32 -13.70 4.48
N ALA A 63 -14.07 -13.59 3.38
CA ALA A 63 -13.57 -12.93 2.18
C ALA A 63 -13.31 -11.42 2.43
N CYS A 64 -12.16 -10.92 2.00
CA CYS A 64 -11.84 -9.49 1.97
C CYS A 64 -12.76 -8.74 0.99
N ALA A 65 -12.94 -7.44 1.18
CA ALA A 65 -13.71 -6.57 0.29
C ALA A 65 -15.22 -6.94 0.14
N ASP A 66 -15.79 -7.59 1.15
CA ASP A 66 -17.23 -7.66 1.36
C ASP A 66 -17.82 -6.23 1.47
N ASN A 67 -18.97 -5.98 0.85
CA ASN A 67 -19.53 -4.64 0.65
C ASN A 67 -20.03 -3.99 1.95
N ASP A 68 -20.42 -4.78 2.94
CA ASP A 68 -20.77 -4.29 4.29
C ASP A 68 -19.55 -4.32 5.25
N GLY A 69 -18.34 -4.52 4.71
CA GLY A 69 -17.08 -4.53 5.43
C GLY A 69 -16.57 -3.14 5.80
N TYR A 70 -15.78 -3.09 6.87
CA TYR A 70 -15.09 -1.89 7.32
C TYR A 70 -13.63 -2.20 7.66
N GLY A 71 -12.71 -1.42 7.08
CA GLY A 71 -11.31 -1.37 7.47
C GLY A 71 -11.08 -0.34 8.57
N PHE A 72 -10.31 -0.70 9.59
CA PHE A 72 -9.94 0.15 10.73
C PHE A 72 -8.43 0.37 10.75
N TYR A 73 -8.04 1.63 10.95
CA TYR A 73 -6.67 2.10 10.86
C TYR A 73 -6.31 2.92 12.10
N THR A 74 -5.11 2.72 12.62
CA THR A 74 -4.53 3.62 13.62
C THR A 74 -4.42 5.02 13.02
N HIS A 75 -5.06 6.02 13.64
CA HIS A 75 -5.10 7.38 13.14
C HIS A 75 -3.75 8.07 13.37
N VAL A 76 -2.93 8.20 12.31
CA VAL A 76 -1.53 8.66 12.45
C VAL A 76 -1.43 10.05 13.06
N TYR A 77 -2.32 10.98 12.70
CA TYR A 77 -2.29 12.33 13.25
C TYR A 77 -2.64 12.39 14.74
N HIS A 78 -3.42 11.44 15.28
CA HIS A 78 -3.68 11.34 16.72
C HIS A 78 -2.40 11.10 17.53
N TYR A 79 -1.40 10.43 16.94
CA TYR A 79 -0.12 10.10 17.58
C TYR A 79 1.02 11.03 17.16
N ILE A 80 0.75 12.12 16.45
CA ILE A 80 1.78 12.96 15.81
C ILE A 80 2.81 13.52 16.80
N ASP A 81 2.41 13.84 18.04
CA ASP A 81 3.30 14.34 19.09
C ASP A 81 4.25 13.24 19.59
N TRP A 82 3.78 12.01 19.70
CA TRP A 82 4.61 10.85 20.02
C TRP A 82 5.57 10.51 18.87
N ILE A 83 5.11 10.62 17.61
CA ILE A 83 5.94 10.41 16.42
C ILE A 83 7.07 11.45 16.38
N ALA A 84 6.74 12.75 16.50
CA ALA A 84 7.70 13.84 16.53
C ALA A 84 8.75 13.64 17.64
N SER A 85 8.29 13.35 18.87
CA SER A 85 9.16 13.11 20.02
C SER A 85 10.07 11.88 19.84
N SER A 86 9.55 10.78 19.29
CA SER A 86 10.31 9.53 19.11
C SER A 86 11.30 9.58 17.96
N THR A 87 11.05 10.43 16.96
CA THR A 87 11.91 10.62 15.77
C THR A 87 12.84 11.82 15.86
N LEU A 88 12.68 12.66 16.89
CA LEU A 88 13.36 13.96 17.05
C LEU A 88 13.13 14.93 15.87
N LEU A 89 11.97 14.81 15.22
CA LEU A 89 11.55 15.67 14.11
C LEU A 89 10.66 16.80 14.61
N ASP A 90 10.73 17.96 13.96
CA ASP A 90 9.77 19.04 14.23
C ASP A 90 8.38 18.62 13.72
N LYS A 91 7.34 18.82 14.54
CA LYS A 91 5.96 18.47 14.20
C LYS A 91 5.52 19.10 12.88
N ASN A 92 5.85 20.36 12.64
CA ASN A 92 5.43 21.06 11.43
C ASN A 92 6.10 20.51 10.16
N SER A 93 7.30 19.92 10.29
CA SER A 93 8.03 19.28 9.18
C SER A 93 7.43 17.92 8.75
N ILE A 94 6.62 17.29 9.60
CA ILE A 94 5.97 15.99 9.34
C ILE A 94 4.44 16.07 9.21
N THR A 95 3.85 17.26 9.39
CA THR A 95 2.43 17.51 9.13
C THR A 95 2.21 18.09 7.74
N TYR A 96 1.27 17.50 6.99
CA TYR A 96 0.86 18.00 5.68
C TYR A 96 0.32 19.44 5.75
N SER A 97 0.80 20.33 4.89
CA SER A 97 0.25 21.68 4.71
C SER A 97 -0.20 21.94 3.27
N ASN A 98 -1.27 22.74 3.11
CA ASN A 98 -1.80 23.11 1.79
C ASN A 98 -0.83 23.94 0.91
N LYS A 99 0.32 24.35 1.46
CA LYS A 99 1.41 25.00 0.70
C LYS A 99 2.27 23.99 -0.07
N ASP A 100 2.23 22.72 0.33
CA ASP A 100 3.01 21.62 -0.25
C ASP A 100 2.19 20.84 -1.30
N SER A 101 0.92 21.22 -1.49
CA SER A 101 -0.02 20.61 -2.42
C SER A 101 0.29 20.92 -3.87
N ALA A 102 0.90 19.98 -4.59
CA ALA A 102 0.70 19.89 -6.04
C ALA A 102 -0.66 19.19 -6.32
N PRO A 103 -1.51 19.71 -7.22
CA PRO A 103 -2.70 19.00 -7.69
C PRO A 103 -2.31 17.63 -8.25
N ALA A 104 -3.14 16.60 -8.01
CA ALA A 104 -2.88 15.26 -8.51
C ALA A 104 -2.68 15.25 -10.04
N PRO A 105 -1.74 14.45 -10.57
CA PRO A 105 -1.49 14.39 -12.01
C PRO A 105 -2.73 13.94 -12.77
N SER A 106 -3.19 14.77 -13.71
CA SER A 106 -4.34 14.47 -14.56
C SER A 106 -4.17 13.13 -15.29
N LYS A 107 -5.23 12.32 -15.29
CA LYS A 107 -5.27 10.97 -15.86
C LYS A 107 -4.95 11.00 -17.37
N VAL A 108 -3.72 10.65 -17.75
CA VAL A 108 -3.27 10.68 -19.15
C VAL A 108 -3.91 9.53 -19.94
N THR A 109 -4.67 9.85 -20.97
CA THR A 109 -5.26 8.89 -21.91
C THR A 109 -4.17 8.32 -22.84
N PRO A 110 -4.06 6.99 -23.03
CA PRO A 110 -3.10 6.42 -23.98
C PRO A 110 -3.50 6.70 -25.44
N PRO A 111 -2.55 7.05 -26.34
CA PRO A 111 -2.84 7.20 -27.77
C PRO A 111 -2.96 5.83 -28.46
N SER A 112 -3.97 5.68 -29.32
CA SER A 112 -4.15 4.50 -30.17
C SER A 112 -3.22 4.53 -31.39
N ASN A 113 -2.34 3.54 -31.52
CA ASN A 113 -1.53 3.33 -32.72
C ASN A 113 -1.88 1.99 -33.39
N THR A 114 -2.42 2.07 -34.61
CA THR A 114 -2.73 0.93 -35.48
C THR A 114 -1.46 0.39 -36.14
N ILE A 115 -1.23 -0.92 -36.13
CA ILE A 115 -0.15 -1.58 -36.91
C ILE A 115 -0.69 -2.79 -37.66
N THR A 116 -0.25 -2.91 -38.92
CA THR A 116 -0.66 -3.90 -39.92
C THR A 116 0.00 -5.28 -39.69
N TYR A 117 -0.71 -6.36 -40.03
CA TYR A 117 -0.27 -7.75 -39.80
C TYR A 117 0.74 -8.29 -40.82
N GLY A 118 1.59 -9.21 -40.36
CA GLY A 118 2.36 -10.16 -41.16
C GLY A 118 2.69 -11.43 -40.36
N GLU A 119 2.15 -12.57 -40.82
CA GLU A 119 2.63 -13.97 -40.76
C GLU A 119 3.98 -14.30 -40.04
N ILE A 120 4.20 -15.38 -39.28
CA ILE A 120 3.42 -16.56 -38.79
C ILE A 120 4.19 -17.23 -37.62
N GLY A 121 3.52 -17.96 -36.72
CA GLY A 121 4.19 -18.88 -35.78
C GLY A 121 3.39 -19.25 -34.52
N ASN A 122 2.85 -20.47 -34.45
CA ASN A 122 2.07 -20.98 -33.32
C ASN A 122 2.89 -21.19 -32.03
N LEU A 123 2.33 -20.78 -30.88
CA LEU A 123 2.09 -21.69 -29.75
C LEU A 123 0.96 -21.19 -28.83
N ILE A 124 0.23 -22.12 -28.22
CA ILE A 124 -1.02 -21.88 -27.48
C ILE A 124 -0.73 -21.67 -25.99
N THR A 125 -1.17 -20.54 -25.40
CA THR A 125 -1.51 -20.44 -23.97
C THR A 125 -2.67 -19.47 -23.73
N SER A 126 -3.70 -19.96 -23.05
CA SER A 126 -4.87 -19.29 -22.45
C SER A 126 -4.87 -17.76 -22.24
N ASP A 127 -5.97 -17.12 -22.66
CA ASP A 127 -6.53 -15.91 -22.04
C ASP A 127 -6.92 -16.19 -20.56
N ALA A 128 -7.03 -15.23 -19.63
CA ALA A 128 -7.00 -13.78 -19.74
C ALA A 128 -6.46 -13.12 -18.44
N ALA A 129 -5.62 -12.08 -18.57
CA ALA A 129 -5.60 -10.88 -17.70
C ALA A 129 -4.58 -9.89 -18.28
N ALA A 130 -5.04 -8.76 -18.83
CA ALA A 130 -4.18 -7.86 -19.60
C ALA A 130 -3.20 -7.05 -18.74
N GLN A 131 -1.93 -7.04 -19.16
CA GLN A 131 -0.94 -6.04 -18.73
C GLN A 131 -1.11 -4.71 -19.51
N LYS A 132 -0.45 -3.64 -19.05
CA LYS A 132 0.76 -3.06 -19.70
C LYS A 132 0.88 -1.53 -19.61
N GLY A 133 2.07 -1.06 -19.23
CA GLY A 133 2.56 0.31 -19.46
C GLY A 133 4.09 0.32 -19.62
N ILE A 134 4.59 0.77 -20.77
CA ILE A 134 5.96 0.61 -21.30
C ILE A 134 6.28 1.83 -22.20
N SER A 135 7.50 2.39 -22.35
CA SER A 135 8.87 1.91 -22.07
C SER A 135 9.85 3.00 -21.57
N ALA A 136 10.86 2.57 -20.80
CA ALA A 136 12.28 2.96 -20.86
C ALA A 136 12.75 4.43 -20.94
N GLY A 137 13.75 4.77 -20.10
CA GLY A 137 14.95 5.41 -20.64
C GLY A 137 15.62 6.54 -19.86
N THR A 138 16.29 6.25 -18.73
CA THR A 138 17.62 6.83 -18.43
C THR A 138 18.41 5.93 -17.48
N SER A 139 19.60 5.52 -17.91
CA SER A 139 20.64 4.97 -17.03
C SER A 139 21.36 6.12 -16.32
N LEU A 140 21.42 6.10 -15.00
CA LEU A 140 22.41 6.85 -14.21
C LEU A 140 22.97 5.94 -13.11
N LYS A 141 24.25 5.62 -13.24
CA LYS A 141 25.05 4.85 -12.27
C LYS A 141 25.35 5.70 -11.02
N HIS A 142 25.56 5.02 -9.88
CA HIS A 142 26.06 5.58 -8.60
C HIS A 142 25.11 6.64 -7.97
N GLN A 143 24.90 6.74 -6.67
CA GLN A 143 25.50 6.20 -5.42
C GLN A 143 24.42 6.45 -4.33
N SER A 144 24.26 5.78 -3.18
CA SER A 144 24.96 4.70 -2.45
C SER A 144 23.92 4.02 -1.53
N GLY A 145 24.13 2.77 -1.08
CA GLY A 145 23.38 2.25 0.09
C GLY A 145 22.85 0.81 0.04
N ILE A 146 23.19 -0.01 -0.96
CA ILE A 146 22.77 -1.42 -1.01
C ILE A 146 23.96 -2.32 -0.58
N ILE A 147 23.79 -3.07 0.51
CA ILE A 147 24.80 -4.02 0.99
C ILE A 147 24.76 -5.26 0.07
N SER A 148 25.93 -5.69 -0.41
CA SER A 148 26.04 -6.85 -1.30
C SER A 148 25.63 -8.15 -0.61
N MET A 149 24.86 -9.00 -1.30
CA MET A 149 24.41 -10.31 -0.80
C MET A 149 25.56 -11.24 -0.39
N ALA A 150 26.75 -11.07 -0.98
CA ALA A 150 27.94 -11.82 -0.57
C ALA A 150 28.38 -11.50 0.89
N VAL A 151 28.21 -10.24 1.31
CA VAL A 151 28.54 -9.77 2.67
C VAL A 151 27.52 -10.33 3.68
N VAL A 152 26.25 -10.38 3.29
CA VAL A 152 25.17 -10.97 4.11
C VAL A 152 25.45 -12.45 4.39
N SER A 153 25.87 -13.22 3.38
CA SER A 153 26.21 -14.64 3.54
C SER A 153 27.38 -14.86 4.52
N HIS A 154 28.44 -14.05 4.45
CA HIS A 154 29.55 -14.14 5.41
C HIS A 154 29.14 -13.75 6.83
N ILE A 155 28.32 -12.72 7.03
CA ILE A 155 27.81 -12.32 8.35
C ILE A 155 26.99 -13.48 8.98
N LEU A 156 26.10 -14.11 8.21
CA LEU A 156 25.33 -15.27 8.67
C LEU A 156 26.24 -16.45 9.04
N LEU A 157 27.23 -16.78 8.22
CA LEU A 157 28.19 -17.86 8.52
C LEU A 157 29.00 -17.58 9.79
N THR A 158 29.40 -16.34 10.05
CA THR A 158 30.09 -15.99 11.30
C THR A 158 29.19 -16.02 12.53
N LEU A 159 27.90 -15.69 12.40
CA LEU A 159 26.94 -15.76 13.50
C LEU A 159 26.62 -17.20 13.90
N PHE A 160 26.53 -18.12 12.93
CA PHE A 160 26.33 -19.55 13.21
C PHE A 160 27.57 -20.26 13.77
N ALA A 161 28.78 -19.68 13.62
CA ALA A 161 30.01 -20.22 14.20
C ALA A 161 30.28 -19.77 15.67
N LEU A 162 29.37 -18.97 16.24
CA LEU A 162 29.44 -18.44 17.62
C LEU A 162 28.40 -19.06 18.57
N PHE A 163 27.73 -20.14 18.13
CA PHE A 163 26.80 -20.96 18.92
C PHE A 163 27.21 -22.43 18.87
#